data_AF-A0A970BKQ6-F1
#
_entry.id   AF-A0A970BKQ6-F1
#
_cell.length_a   1.000
_cell.length_b   1.000
_cell.length_c   1.000
_cell.angle_alpha   90.00
_cell.angle_beta   90.00
_cell.angle_gamma   90.00
#
_symmetry.space_group_name_H-M   'P 1'
#
loop_
_entity.id
_entity.type
_entity.pdbx_description
1 polymer ?
#
loop_
_entity_poly.entity_id
_entity_poly.type
_entity_poly.pdbx_seq_one_letter_code
_entity_poly.pdbx_strand_id
1 'polypeptide(L)'
;MKFLKTYILFIIILVLVSCFSKKEKTYDFSISEIKFLTNYQSNQLELDYENAFLNGFTIPTTKQTENGYFNFSFKFTNNSNKEKEYFYKIYYQNESYKLSEYDSKNKTQQAQYVEENFYGSWENTDIGFKSLGKIPASGSIYLKDSIRIVGNPRNEEKYFHLEENDRWKRNPRTGDYSFLLVLVDEENMKQIPDYIKNISLKDNQIFISPYYYFLYGKGKDLKNCFVKLEDNAFKAIAKPNLGAGIYSNINLFNNNIEDLDKYHSCNCNSDDNMYRNAHFEQFLHYIDESSKLYNVPIIQDVLNESFTNEEYNWLNAFYKIEDRITVLPQIAKYPCETVKSDSINNKIIIRNPASEFGNWQKQNVGVITRNGFTYGKYTAKVKLTKLLNEDNVWNGITNAIWLINQPGRGNETGWNLRRSCNKKGYMKTYWGGRNDERVEKVDYSEIDFEILKTTPYCPSKKLNPTKPEVKALPDKISSWNKKLSKDIQKDEGKIAVCCTNWDMACWEPKNFSTACHKIKHNNKTFYLHRWDDSYRAVTSKYMVSDEELFGSDYYYFQIDWQPEKIIWRIGPEKDKLYEVGYVDNTVTMIPNNQMVLIITQEFHNTNWWPGSAYEQDNIPFPAKDYIGEIYEIIIE
;
A
#
# COMPACT_ATOMS: atom_id res chain seq x y z
N MET A 1 9.81 -71.02 -7.70
CA MET A 1 9.63 -69.78 -8.50
C MET A 1 9.00 -68.59 -7.75
N LYS A 2 8.00 -68.77 -6.86
CA LYS A 2 7.42 -67.65 -6.09
C LYS A 2 8.42 -66.96 -5.14
N PHE A 3 9.25 -67.73 -4.41
CA PHE A 3 10.26 -67.17 -3.49
C PHE A 3 11.36 -66.35 -4.19
N LEU A 4 11.76 -66.74 -5.41
CA LEU A 4 12.79 -66.01 -6.18
C LEU A 4 12.27 -64.64 -6.66
N LYS A 5 10.99 -64.54 -7.00
CA LYS A 5 10.35 -63.27 -7.39
C LYS A 5 10.24 -62.31 -6.21
N THR A 6 9.96 -62.80 -5.00
CA THR A 6 9.89 -61.95 -3.79
C THR A 6 11.26 -61.41 -3.41
N TYR A 7 12.33 -62.22 -3.54
CA TYR A 7 13.70 -61.80 -3.25
C TYR A 7 14.22 -60.75 -4.25
N ILE A 8 13.92 -60.93 -5.54
CA ILE A 8 14.27 -59.94 -6.58
C ILE A 8 13.53 -58.62 -6.34
N LEU A 9 12.26 -58.65 -5.97
CA LEU A 9 11.48 -57.45 -5.67
C LEU A 9 12.03 -56.71 -4.44
N PHE A 10 12.47 -57.45 -3.40
CA PHE A 10 13.05 -56.86 -2.20
C PHE A 10 14.42 -56.21 -2.47
N ILE A 11 15.25 -56.82 -3.33
CA ILE A 11 16.53 -56.26 -3.77
C ILE A 11 16.30 -55.00 -4.64
N ILE A 12 15.31 -55.00 -5.53
CA ILE A 12 14.98 -53.83 -6.34
C ILE A 12 14.48 -52.67 -5.45
N ILE A 13 13.68 -52.96 -4.43
CA ILE A 13 13.23 -51.94 -3.46
C ILE A 13 14.41 -51.39 -2.65
N LEU A 14 15.35 -52.24 -2.20
CA LEU A 14 16.56 -51.80 -1.50
C LEU A 14 17.47 -50.92 -2.38
N VAL A 15 17.63 -51.25 -3.67
CA VAL A 15 18.42 -50.45 -4.62
C VAL A 15 17.72 -49.12 -4.94
N LEU A 16 16.38 -49.11 -5.04
CA LEU A 16 15.61 -47.88 -5.21
C LEU A 16 15.70 -46.99 -3.97
N VAL A 17 15.63 -47.55 -2.75
CA VAL A 17 15.75 -46.80 -1.49
C VAL A 17 17.19 -46.26 -1.28
N SER A 18 18.23 -46.99 -1.69
CA SER A 18 19.62 -46.48 -1.60
C SER A 18 19.92 -45.36 -2.59
N CYS A 19 19.24 -45.33 -3.74
CA CYS A 19 19.37 -44.27 -4.74
C CYS A 19 18.65 -42.96 -4.37
N PHE A 20 17.83 -42.95 -3.31
CA PHE A 20 17.19 -41.73 -2.79
C PHE A 20 17.94 -41.10 -1.59
N SER A 21 19.14 -41.59 -1.26
CA SER A 21 20.03 -40.82 -0.38
C SER A 21 20.43 -39.53 -1.12
N LYS A 22 19.96 -38.38 -0.64
CA LYS A 22 20.50 -37.08 -1.07
C LYS A 22 22.01 -37.18 -0.90
N LYS A 23 22.77 -37.13 -2.00
CA LYS A 23 24.22 -36.94 -1.94
C LYS A 23 24.44 -35.64 -1.17
N GLU A 24 24.82 -35.74 0.10
CA GLU A 24 25.22 -34.57 0.87
C GLU A 24 26.38 -33.94 0.12
N LYS A 25 26.31 -32.62 -0.07
CA LYS A 25 27.44 -31.88 -0.63
C LYS A 25 28.62 -32.09 0.31
N THR A 26 29.66 -32.74 -0.19
CA THR A 26 30.93 -32.85 0.53
C THR A 26 31.65 -31.51 0.44
N TYR A 27 31.91 -30.90 1.59
CA TYR A 27 32.71 -29.70 1.73
C TYR A 27 34.09 -30.08 2.24
N ASP A 28 35.13 -29.42 1.75
CA ASP A 28 36.47 -29.52 2.34
C ASP A 28 36.70 -28.54 3.50
N PHE A 29 35.63 -27.96 4.02
CA PHE A 29 35.60 -27.11 5.20
C PHE A 29 34.34 -27.38 6.01
N SER A 30 34.29 -26.84 7.23
CA SER A 30 33.10 -26.87 8.08
C SER A 30 32.83 -25.51 8.69
N ILE A 31 31.54 -25.25 8.92
CA ILE A 31 31.07 -24.02 9.54
C ILE A 31 30.20 -24.40 10.72
N SER A 32 30.44 -23.73 11.85
CA SER A 32 29.71 -23.92 13.09
C SER A 32 29.46 -22.57 13.76
N GLU A 33 28.65 -22.58 14.83
CA GLU A 33 28.41 -21.38 15.66
C GLU A 33 27.88 -20.17 14.86
N ILE A 34 27.10 -20.41 13.81
CA ILE A 34 26.50 -19.35 12.99
C ILE A 34 25.45 -18.62 13.83
N LYS A 35 25.62 -17.30 13.97
CA LYS A 35 24.69 -16.40 14.65
C LYS A 35 24.49 -15.18 13.76
N PHE A 36 23.26 -14.93 13.33
CA PHE A 36 22.93 -13.86 12.37
C PHE A 36 22.64 -12.50 13.03
N LEU A 37 22.15 -12.51 14.27
CA LEU A 37 21.70 -11.32 15.00
C LEU A 37 22.27 -11.34 16.43
N THR A 38 23.58 -11.24 16.56
CA THR A 38 24.26 -11.32 17.87
C THR A 38 23.99 -10.12 18.78
N ASN A 39 23.61 -8.98 18.21
CA ASN A 39 23.30 -7.73 18.93
C ASN A 39 21.81 -7.33 18.84
N TYR A 40 20.93 -8.23 18.41
CA TYR A 40 19.49 -7.98 18.34
C TYR A 40 18.71 -9.23 18.72
N GLN A 41 17.86 -9.14 19.76
CA GLN A 41 17.19 -10.31 20.34
C GLN A 41 15.67 -10.36 20.07
N SER A 42 15.07 -9.27 19.58
CA SER A 42 13.65 -9.24 19.25
C SER A 42 13.40 -9.86 17.89
N ASN A 43 12.24 -10.51 17.72
CA ASN A 43 11.80 -11.01 16.41
C ASN A 43 11.10 -9.92 15.57
N GLN A 44 10.82 -8.75 16.15
CA GLN A 44 10.15 -7.64 15.49
C GLN A 44 10.94 -6.35 15.69
N LEU A 45 11.08 -5.55 14.63
CA LEU A 45 11.76 -4.26 14.62
C LEU A 45 10.80 -3.19 14.06
N GLU A 46 10.60 -2.11 14.82
CA GLU A 46 9.82 -0.96 14.37
C GLU A 46 10.73 0.02 13.62
N LEU A 47 10.34 0.43 12.41
CA LEU A 47 11.14 1.37 11.60
C LEU A 47 11.36 2.70 12.32
N ASP A 48 12.59 3.21 12.25
CA ASP A 48 12.97 4.52 12.80
C ASP A 48 12.70 5.61 11.77
N TYR A 49 11.80 6.52 12.09
CA TYR A 49 11.34 7.58 11.18
C TYR A 49 12.22 8.83 11.20
N GLU A 50 13.20 8.94 12.10
CA GLU A 50 14.07 10.11 12.16
C GLU A 50 14.81 10.32 10.83
N ASN A 51 14.58 11.48 10.20
CA ASN A 51 15.10 11.83 8.87
C ASN A 51 14.75 10.84 7.74
N ALA A 52 13.85 9.87 7.97
CA ALA A 52 13.52 8.84 6.99
C ALA A 52 12.84 9.42 5.75
N PHE A 53 12.14 10.54 5.87
CA PHE A 53 11.57 11.28 4.73
C PHE A 53 12.66 11.74 3.74
N LEU A 54 13.81 12.18 4.24
CA LEU A 54 14.91 12.69 3.42
C LEU A 54 15.83 11.57 2.94
N ASN A 55 16.16 10.66 3.85
CA ASN A 55 17.24 9.70 3.65
C ASN A 55 16.75 8.27 3.37
N GLY A 56 15.44 8.02 3.45
CA GLY A 56 14.86 6.68 3.46
C GLY A 56 15.09 5.94 4.76
N PHE A 57 14.39 4.82 4.95
CA PHE A 57 14.63 3.98 6.12
C PHE A 57 15.95 3.22 6.02
N THR A 58 16.59 3.06 7.18
CA THR A 58 17.77 2.23 7.40
C THR A 58 17.50 1.29 8.57
N ILE A 59 17.89 0.02 8.44
CA ILE A 59 17.63 -1.01 9.44
C ILE A 59 18.91 -1.83 9.69
N PRO A 60 19.45 -1.87 10.92
CA PRO A 60 19.03 -1.08 12.07
C PRO A 60 19.62 0.34 12.03
N THR A 61 19.05 1.28 12.80
CA THR A 61 19.67 2.55 13.16
C THR A 61 20.39 2.45 14.51
N THR A 62 21.12 3.48 14.91
CA THR A 62 21.78 3.55 16.23
C THR A 62 20.81 3.57 17.41
N LYS A 63 19.51 3.82 17.17
CA LYS A 63 18.45 3.66 18.18
C LYS A 63 17.99 2.22 18.34
N GLN A 64 18.21 1.39 17.32
CA GLN A 64 17.75 0.00 17.27
C GLN A 64 18.87 -0.98 17.64
N THR A 65 20.12 -0.68 17.30
CA THR A 65 21.31 -1.40 17.77
C THR A 65 22.44 -0.42 18.10
N GLU A 66 23.36 -0.81 18.99
CA GLU A 66 24.45 0.07 19.49
C GLU A 66 25.30 0.70 18.38
N ASN A 67 25.52 -0.01 17.28
CA ASN A 67 26.36 0.43 16.16
C ASN A 67 25.56 0.81 14.90
N GLY A 68 24.23 0.64 14.89
CA GLY A 68 23.42 0.79 13.68
C GLY A 68 23.68 -0.28 12.61
N TYR A 69 24.16 -1.46 13.02
CA TYR A 69 24.28 -2.64 12.15
C TYR A 69 23.72 -3.88 12.86
N PHE A 70 23.34 -4.90 12.09
CA PHE A 70 23.14 -6.26 12.60
C PHE A 70 24.46 -7.01 12.59
N ASN A 71 24.90 -7.46 13.76
CA ASN A 71 26.16 -8.18 13.92
C ASN A 71 25.93 -9.68 13.74
N PHE A 72 26.74 -10.32 12.90
CA PHE A 72 26.75 -11.77 12.75
C PHE A 72 28.15 -12.35 12.96
N SER A 73 28.17 -13.64 13.27
CA SER A 73 29.41 -14.38 13.53
C SER A 73 29.29 -15.83 13.13
N PHE A 74 30.41 -16.45 12.79
CA PHE A 74 30.51 -17.89 12.61
C PHE A 74 31.94 -18.37 12.82
N LYS A 75 32.09 -19.66 13.15
CA LYS A 75 33.38 -20.35 13.19
C LYS A 75 33.57 -21.13 11.90
N PHE A 76 34.70 -20.91 11.24
CA PHE A 76 35.10 -21.61 10.02
C PHE A 76 36.29 -22.51 10.31
N THR A 77 36.31 -23.73 9.75
CA THR A 77 37.44 -24.66 9.85
C THR A 77 37.76 -25.23 8.47
N ASN A 78 39.02 -25.12 8.03
CA ASN A 78 39.51 -25.76 6.81
C ASN A 78 39.79 -27.24 7.09
N ASN A 79 38.99 -28.14 6.52
CA ASN A 79 39.14 -29.58 6.68
C ASN A 79 39.97 -30.22 5.56
N SER A 80 40.48 -29.42 4.61
CA SER A 80 41.32 -29.90 3.53
C SER A 80 42.75 -30.15 4.03
N ASN A 81 43.49 -30.92 3.24
CA ASN A 81 44.89 -31.26 3.52
C ASN A 81 45.89 -30.17 3.11
N LYS A 82 45.42 -29.00 2.65
CA LYS A 82 46.26 -27.91 2.17
C LYS A 82 45.75 -26.56 2.64
N GLU A 83 46.65 -25.59 2.68
CA GLU A 83 46.26 -24.19 2.86
C GLU A 83 45.39 -23.74 1.68
N LYS A 84 44.29 -23.06 1.99
CA LYS A 84 43.34 -22.53 1.00
C LYS A 84 42.82 -21.17 1.43
N GLU A 85 42.48 -20.35 0.44
CA GLU A 85 41.73 -19.12 0.66
C GLU A 85 40.23 -19.36 0.47
N TYR A 86 39.45 -18.76 1.36
CA TYR A 86 38.00 -18.88 1.38
C TYR A 86 37.36 -17.49 1.41
N PHE A 87 36.14 -17.41 0.91
CA PHE A 87 35.42 -16.16 0.75
C PHE A 87 34.00 -16.30 1.29
N TYR A 88 33.44 -15.21 1.81
CA TYR A 88 32.06 -15.17 2.29
C TYR A 88 31.31 -13.94 1.81
N LYS A 89 30.00 -14.09 1.68
CA LYS A 89 29.07 -12.98 1.46
C LYS A 89 27.74 -13.28 2.12
N ILE A 90 27.07 -12.23 2.57
CA ILE A 90 25.74 -12.29 3.16
C ILE A 90 24.78 -11.45 2.32
N TYR A 91 23.59 -11.98 2.13
CA TYR A 91 22.48 -11.31 1.47
C TYR A 91 21.27 -11.27 2.41
N TYR A 92 20.36 -10.34 2.18
CA TYR A 92 19.07 -10.27 2.85
C TYR A 92 17.95 -10.13 1.84
N GLN A 93 16.74 -10.55 2.22
CA GLN A 93 15.55 -10.39 1.39
C GLN A 93 14.30 -10.23 2.24
N ASN A 94 13.37 -9.38 1.80
CA ASN A 94 12.00 -9.36 2.32
C ASN A 94 11.21 -10.53 1.75
N GLU A 95 10.65 -11.35 2.62
CA GLU A 95 9.96 -12.59 2.28
C GLU A 95 8.43 -12.42 2.16
N SER A 96 7.84 -11.49 2.91
CA SER A 96 6.37 -11.33 2.95
C SER A 96 5.77 -10.88 1.61
N TYR A 97 6.47 -10.02 0.86
CA TYR A 97 5.97 -9.42 -0.38
C TYR A 97 6.86 -9.74 -1.59
N LYS A 98 7.49 -10.92 -1.59
CA LYS A 98 8.28 -11.37 -2.73
C LYS A 98 7.43 -12.10 -3.76
N LEU A 99 7.82 -11.95 -5.02
CA LEU A 99 7.45 -12.84 -6.11
C LEU A 99 8.28 -14.13 -6.00
N SER A 100 7.76 -15.22 -6.57
CA SER A 100 8.46 -16.51 -6.64
C SER A 100 9.85 -16.36 -7.26
N GLU A 101 10.89 -16.95 -6.65
CA GLU A 101 12.28 -16.89 -7.17
C GLU A 101 12.45 -17.56 -8.54
N TYR A 102 11.64 -18.58 -8.84
CA TYR A 102 11.77 -19.40 -10.04
C TYR A 102 10.46 -19.49 -10.82
N ASP A 103 10.59 -19.78 -12.11
CA ASP A 103 9.44 -19.94 -13.01
C ASP A 103 8.62 -21.19 -12.62
N SER A 104 7.30 -21.01 -12.54
CA SER A 104 6.37 -22.08 -12.13
C SER A 104 6.42 -23.33 -13.01
N LYS A 105 6.80 -23.19 -14.29
CA LYS A 105 6.95 -24.29 -15.26
C LYS A 105 8.38 -24.82 -15.30
N ASN A 106 9.37 -24.00 -14.97
CA ASN A 106 10.78 -24.42 -14.93
C ASN A 106 11.55 -23.84 -13.74
N LYS A 107 11.80 -24.68 -12.73
CA LYS A 107 12.55 -24.27 -11.52
C LYS A 107 14.01 -23.89 -11.77
N THR A 108 14.58 -24.24 -12.93
CA THR A 108 15.94 -23.85 -13.32
C THR A 108 16.00 -22.52 -14.06
N GLN A 109 14.89 -21.78 -14.12
CA GLN A 109 14.80 -20.43 -14.66
C GLN A 109 14.28 -19.49 -13.58
N GLN A 110 14.82 -18.28 -13.55
CA GLN A 110 14.33 -17.23 -12.65
C GLN A 110 12.92 -16.84 -13.10
N ALA A 111 12.02 -16.59 -12.15
CA ALA A 111 10.68 -16.13 -12.50
C ALA A 111 10.71 -14.72 -13.11
N GLN A 112 9.66 -14.38 -13.84
CA GLN A 112 9.46 -13.03 -14.33
C GLN A 112 9.32 -12.05 -13.16
N TYR A 113 9.89 -10.85 -13.32
CA TYR A 113 9.81 -9.75 -12.33
C TYR A 113 10.46 -10.03 -10.96
N VAL A 114 11.25 -11.10 -10.78
CA VAL A 114 12.00 -11.38 -9.54
C VAL A 114 12.91 -10.22 -9.12
N GLU A 115 13.37 -9.41 -10.07
CA GLU A 115 14.10 -8.17 -9.82
C GLU A 115 13.33 -7.12 -8.99
N GLU A 116 12.00 -7.24 -8.91
CA GLU A 116 11.15 -6.42 -8.04
C GLU A 116 11.24 -6.85 -6.58
N ASN A 117 11.72 -8.06 -6.26
CA ASN A 117 11.93 -8.49 -4.86
C ASN A 117 12.88 -7.52 -4.15
N PHE A 118 12.59 -7.21 -2.89
CA PHE A 118 13.48 -6.36 -2.09
C PHE A 118 14.57 -7.24 -1.48
N TYR A 119 15.77 -7.20 -2.07
CA TYR A 119 16.94 -7.92 -1.57
C TYR A 119 18.20 -7.05 -1.68
N GLY A 120 19.20 -7.36 -0.85
CA GLY A 120 20.44 -6.61 -0.77
C GLY A 120 21.59 -7.41 -0.18
N SER A 121 22.72 -6.74 0.05
CA SER A 121 23.91 -7.30 0.72
C SER A 121 24.56 -6.23 1.62
N TRP A 122 25.85 -5.96 1.46
CA TRP A 122 26.47 -4.79 2.06
C TRP A 122 25.89 -3.50 1.49
N GLU A 123 25.84 -2.46 2.32
CA GLU A 123 25.39 -1.14 1.89
C GLU A 123 26.26 -0.55 0.78
N ASN A 124 27.58 -0.76 0.87
CA ASN A 124 28.47 -0.52 -0.25
C ASN A 124 28.38 -1.73 -1.21
N THR A 125 27.71 -1.53 -2.35
CA THR A 125 27.48 -2.56 -3.37
C THR A 125 28.77 -3.08 -4.01
N ASP A 126 29.85 -2.29 -4.01
CA ASP A 126 31.13 -2.68 -4.60
C ASP A 126 31.84 -3.76 -3.79
N ILE A 127 31.43 -3.96 -2.53
CA ILE A 127 31.92 -5.05 -1.71
C ILE A 127 31.33 -6.36 -2.23
N GLY A 128 32.17 -7.13 -2.95
CA GLY A 128 31.90 -8.49 -3.39
C GLY A 128 31.87 -9.51 -2.24
N PHE A 129 32.48 -10.67 -2.45
CA PHE A 129 32.77 -11.58 -1.35
C PHE A 129 34.01 -11.10 -0.61
N LYS A 130 33.95 -11.07 0.72
CA LYS A 130 35.10 -10.75 1.59
C LYS A 130 35.96 -11.99 1.76
N SER A 131 37.28 -11.82 1.74
CA SER A 131 38.23 -12.91 1.99
C SER A 131 38.29 -13.23 3.49
N LEU A 132 38.37 -14.53 3.81
CA LEU A 132 38.72 -15.04 5.14
C LEU A 132 40.24 -15.16 5.34
N GLY A 133 41.03 -14.78 4.33
CA GLY A 133 42.46 -15.03 4.24
C GLY A 133 42.78 -16.50 3.92
N LYS A 134 44.08 -16.78 3.85
CA LYS A 134 44.59 -18.14 3.72
C LYS A 134 44.50 -18.86 5.06
N ILE A 135 43.82 -19.99 5.09
CA ILE A 135 43.63 -20.81 6.29
C ILE A 135 44.43 -22.10 6.12
N PRO A 136 45.39 -22.40 7.02
CA PRO A 136 46.15 -23.64 6.99
C PRO A 136 45.26 -24.88 7.04
N ALA A 137 45.80 -26.03 6.62
CA ALA A 137 45.13 -27.31 6.78
C ALA A 137 44.76 -27.54 8.26
N SER A 138 43.52 -27.94 8.54
CA SER A 138 42.96 -28.06 9.91
C SER A 138 42.93 -26.76 10.72
N GLY A 139 43.21 -25.61 10.10
CA GLY A 139 43.12 -24.30 10.74
C GLY A 139 41.67 -23.86 10.91
N SER A 140 41.41 -23.08 11.97
CA SER A 140 40.08 -22.51 12.23
C SER A 140 40.16 -21.02 12.53
N ILE A 141 39.16 -20.27 12.12
CA ILE A 141 39.00 -18.86 12.45
C ILE A 141 37.59 -18.60 12.99
N TYR A 142 37.46 -17.54 13.78
CA TYR A 142 36.18 -17.02 14.22
C TYR A 142 35.95 -15.65 13.58
N LEU A 143 34.93 -15.55 12.74
CA LEU A 143 34.58 -14.30 12.06
C LEU A 143 33.50 -13.55 12.86
N LYS A 144 33.65 -12.23 12.96
CA LYS A 144 32.59 -11.28 13.32
C LYS A 144 32.51 -10.22 12.23
N ASP A 145 31.30 -9.90 11.79
CA ASP A 145 31.05 -8.88 10.77
C ASP A 145 29.62 -8.33 10.95
N SER A 146 29.20 -7.36 10.15
CA SER A 146 27.92 -6.69 10.36
C SER A 146 27.28 -6.13 9.08
N ILE A 147 25.97 -6.33 8.90
CA ILE A 147 25.18 -5.81 7.77
C ILE A 147 24.24 -4.68 8.18
N ARG A 148 23.82 -3.89 7.19
CA ARG A 148 22.75 -2.91 7.31
C ARG A 148 21.86 -2.97 6.07
N ILE A 149 20.56 -2.90 6.28
CA ILE A 149 19.55 -2.85 5.25
C ILE A 149 19.21 -1.39 4.99
N VAL A 150 19.30 -0.98 3.73
CA VAL A 150 19.07 0.41 3.31
C VAL A 150 18.09 0.43 2.14
N GLY A 151 17.48 1.59 1.91
CA GLY A 151 16.73 1.81 0.68
C GLY A 151 17.60 1.71 -0.58
N ASN A 152 16.97 1.49 -1.74
CA ASN A 152 17.66 1.25 -3.02
C ASN A 152 18.93 0.35 -2.88
N PRO A 153 18.82 -0.87 -2.32
CA PRO A 153 19.98 -1.66 -1.87
C PRO A 153 20.91 -2.13 -3.00
N ARG A 154 20.51 -1.93 -4.25
CA ARG A 154 21.27 -2.28 -5.45
C ARG A 154 21.84 -1.06 -6.19
N ASN A 155 21.68 0.15 -5.65
CA ASN A 155 22.08 1.39 -6.32
C ASN A 155 21.53 1.50 -7.76
N GLU A 156 20.24 1.21 -7.95
CA GLU A 156 19.61 1.36 -9.26
C GLU A 156 19.54 2.84 -9.67
N GLU A 157 20.06 3.14 -10.86
CA GLU A 157 20.18 4.50 -11.41
C GLU A 157 18.85 5.27 -11.46
N LYS A 158 17.73 4.57 -11.69
CA LYS A 158 16.39 5.21 -11.72
C LYS A 158 15.96 5.85 -10.40
N TYR A 159 16.67 5.56 -9.30
CA TYR A 159 16.43 6.15 -7.99
C TYR A 159 17.51 7.16 -7.60
N PHE A 160 18.35 7.59 -8.54
CA PHE A 160 19.26 8.71 -8.33
C PHE A 160 18.60 10.01 -8.77
N HIS A 161 18.88 11.09 -8.04
CA HIS A 161 18.48 12.45 -8.39
C HIS A 161 19.64 13.40 -8.13
N LEU A 162 20.06 14.14 -9.16
CA LEU A 162 21.24 15.01 -9.09
C LEU A 162 22.48 14.28 -8.52
N GLU A 163 22.73 13.05 -9.00
CA GLU A 163 23.83 12.16 -8.58
C GLU A 163 23.74 11.65 -7.12
N GLU A 164 22.73 12.05 -6.36
CA GLU A 164 22.44 11.51 -5.04
C GLU A 164 21.56 10.27 -5.13
N ASN A 165 21.89 9.22 -4.39
CA ASN A 165 21.03 8.05 -4.27
C ASN A 165 19.86 8.37 -3.32
N ASP A 166 18.68 8.60 -3.89
CA ASP A 166 17.44 8.77 -3.14
C ASP A 166 16.95 7.43 -2.61
N ARG A 167 17.60 6.96 -1.54
CA ARG A 167 17.31 5.68 -0.87
C ARG A 167 15.81 5.52 -0.53
N TRP A 168 15.11 6.62 -0.21
CA TRP A 168 13.68 6.63 0.09
C TRP A 168 12.78 6.19 -1.07
N LYS A 169 13.23 6.28 -2.34
CA LYS A 169 12.46 5.85 -3.53
C LYS A 169 12.33 4.33 -3.66
N ARG A 170 13.05 3.58 -2.84
CA ARG A 170 12.87 2.14 -2.68
C ARG A 170 13.18 1.77 -1.23
N ASN A 171 12.30 2.19 -0.32
CA ASN A 171 12.44 1.90 1.11
C ASN A 171 12.52 0.39 1.39
N PRO A 172 13.24 -0.02 2.47
CA PRO A 172 13.01 -1.31 3.11
C PRO A 172 11.51 -1.59 3.27
N ARG A 173 11.10 -2.81 2.91
CA ARG A 173 9.71 -3.24 3.02
C ARG A 173 9.38 -3.61 4.47
N THR A 174 8.11 -3.47 4.84
CA THR A 174 7.60 -4.15 6.03
C THR A 174 7.47 -5.65 5.77
N GLY A 175 7.41 -6.45 6.84
CA GLY A 175 7.29 -7.90 6.77
C GLY A 175 8.54 -8.64 7.22
N ASP A 176 8.52 -9.95 7.01
CA ASP A 176 9.55 -10.89 7.43
C ASP A 176 10.77 -10.79 6.52
N TYR A 177 11.95 -10.87 7.12
CA TYR A 177 13.23 -10.87 6.43
C TYR A 177 13.98 -12.19 6.65
N SER A 178 14.64 -12.65 5.60
CA SER A 178 15.56 -13.76 5.61
C SER A 178 16.99 -13.28 5.38
N PHE A 179 17.98 -14.04 5.86
CA PHE A 179 19.40 -13.86 5.55
C PHE A 179 20.01 -15.10 4.90
N LEU A 180 20.85 -14.88 3.89
CA LEU A 180 21.54 -15.91 3.14
C LEU A 180 23.05 -15.72 3.26
N LEU A 181 23.72 -16.59 4.01
CA LEU A 181 25.17 -16.64 4.13
C LEU A 181 25.73 -17.64 3.12
N VAL A 182 26.66 -17.18 2.27
CA VAL A 182 27.32 -17.98 1.24
C VAL A 182 28.82 -18.01 1.50
N LEU A 183 29.42 -19.19 1.49
CA LEU A 183 30.88 -19.38 1.58
C LEU A 183 31.38 -20.28 0.46
N VAL A 184 32.52 -19.89 -0.12
CA VAL A 184 33.15 -20.59 -1.24
C VAL A 184 34.67 -20.59 -1.09
N ASP A 185 35.33 -21.55 -1.74
CA ASP A 185 36.77 -21.51 -1.95
C ASP A 185 37.15 -20.62 -3.16
N GLU A 186 38.44 -20.36 -3.33
CA GLU A 186 38.97 -19.53 -4.42
C GLU A 186 38.58 -20.04 -5.83
N GLU A 187 38.50 -21.36 -6.02
CA GLU A 187 38.14 -21.96 -7.31
C GLU A 187 36.69 -21.67 -7.69
N ASN A 188 35.76 -21.87 -6.74
CA ASN A 188 34.35 -21.61 -6.99
C ASN A 188 34.02 -20.11 -6.97
N MET A 189 34.78 -19.29 -6.23
CA MET A 189 34.66 -17.84 -6.28
C MET A 189 34.86 -17.27 -7.70
N LYS A 190 35.77 -17.86 -8.49
CA LYS A 190 36.02 -17.49 -9.90
C LYS A 190 34.85 -17.87 -10.83
N GLN A 191 34.04 -18.86 -10.46
CA GLN A 191 32.89 -19.32 -11.26
C GLN A 191 31.62 -18.51 -11.01
N ILE A 192 31.54 -17.79 -9.89
CA ILE A 192 30.41 -16.91 -9.58
C ILE A 192 30.43 -15.72 -10.55
N PRO A 193 29.34 -15.40 -11.25
CA PRO A 193 29.25 -14.23 -12.11
C PRO A 193 29.37 -12.91 -11.34
N ASP A 194 29.88 -11.87 -11.99
CA ASP A 194 30.09 -10.57 -11.34
C ASP A 194 28.78 -9.91 -10.89
N TYR A 195 27.67 -10.15 -11.59
CA TYR A 195 26.33 -9.70 -11.17
C TYR A 195 25.75 -10.40 -9.94
N ILE A 196 26.33 -11.52 -9.51
CA ILE A 196 26.02 -12.14 -8.22
C ILE A 196 26.94 -11.60 -7.12
N LYS A 197 28.21 -11.33 -7.45
CA LYS A 197 29.18 -10.74 -6.53
C LYS A 197 28.81 -9.29 -6.20
N ASN A 198 28.48 -8.50 -7.21
CA ASN A 198 28.00 -7.13 -7.11
C ASN A 198 26.55 -7.06 -7.61
N ILE A 199 25.64 -6.89 -6.65
CA ILE A 199 24.19 -6.90 -6.88
C ILE A 199 23.65 -5.66 -7.60
N SER A 200 24.49 -4.65 -7.87
CA SER A 200 24.13 -3.50 -8.71
C SER A 200 24.25 -3.80 -10.20
N LEU A 201 24.95 -4.88 -10.58
CA LEU A 201 25.14 -5.25 -11.97
C LEU A 201 23.99 -6.13 -12.48
N LYS A 202 23.72 -6.03 -13.78
CA LYS A 202 22.69 -6.79 -14.49
C LYS A 202 23.32 -7.84 -15.39
N ASP A 203 22.63 -8.95 -15.60
CA ASP A 203 22.90 -9.92 -16.67
C ASP A 203 21.91 -9.65 -17.80
N ASN A 204 22.37 -9.31 -19.01
CA ASN A 204 21.48 -9.02 -20.15
C ASN A 204 20.29 -8.09 -19.81
N GLN A 205 20.56 -6.94 -19.18
CA GLN A 205 19.56 -5.94 -18.75
C GLN A 205 18.65 -6.32 -17.58
N ILE A 206 18.72 -7.54 -17.06
CA ILE A 206 17.91 -8.00 -15.92
C ILE A 206 18.75 -8.22 -14.67
N PHE A 207 18.16 -8.03 -13.50
CA PHE A 207 18.82 -8.39 -12.25
C PHE A 207 18.58 -9.87 -11.94
N ILE A 208 19.65 -10.57 -11.55
CA ILE A 208 19.55 -11.94 -11.07
C ILE A 208 19.53 -11.93 -9.54
N SER A 209 18.53 -12.57 -8.95
CA SER A 209 18.40 -12.72 -7.51
C SER A 209 19.49 -13.67 -6.99
N PRO A 210 20.28 -13.25 -5.97
CA PRO A 210 21.21 -14.15 -5.29
C PRO A 210 20.50 -15.34 -4.63
N TYR A 211 19.29 -15.12 -4.12
CA TYR A 211 18.44 -16.20 -3.57
C TYR A 211 18.12 -17.22 -4.64
N TYR A 212 17.66 -16.77 -5.81
CA TYR A 212 17.46 -17.64 -6.95
C TYR A 212 18.76 -18.39 -7.32
N TYR A 213 19.86 -17.67 -7.55
CA TYR A 213 21.11 -18.23 -8.05
C TYR A 213 21.67 -19.35 -7.15
N PHE A 214 21.74 -19.13 -5.83
CA PHE A 214 22.34 -20.08 -4.88
C PHE A 214 21.39 -21.21 -4.45
N LEU A 215 20.07 -20.98 -4.41
CA LEU A 215 19.11 -21.98 -3.92
C LEU A 215 18.50 -22.83 -5.04
N TYR A 216 18.39 -22.29 -6.25
CA TYR A 216 17.65 -22.92 -7.36
C TYR A 216 18.41 -22.92 -8.70
N GLY A 217 19.22 -21.89 -8.96
CA GLY A 217 19.97 -21.71 -10.18
C GLY A 217 21.33 -22.40 -10.20
N LYS A 218 22.22 -21.95 -11.10
CA LYS A 218 23.55 -22.56 -11.34
C LYS A 218 24.44 -22.57 -10.10
N GLY A 219 24.29 -21.61 -9.20
CA GLY A 219 25.06 -21.53 -7.95
C GLY A 219 24.80 -22.69 -7.00
N LYS A 220 23.60 -23.29 -7.08
CA LYS A 220 23.23 -24.48 -6.30
C LYS A 220 24.11 -25.67 -6.61
N ASP A 221 24.64 -25.78 -7.83
CA ASP A 221 25.43 -26.94 -8.26
C ASP A 221 26.94 -26.74 -8.08
N LEU A 222 27.37 -25.56 -7.60
CA LEU A 222 28.78 -25.31 -7.25
C LEU A 222 29.22 -26.27 -6.15
N LYS A 223 30.35 -26.96 -6.41
CA LYS A 223 31.06 -27.77 -5.42
C LYS A 223 31.66 -26.85 -4.37
N ASN A 224 31.90 -27.32 -3.14
CA ASN A 224 32.48 -26.50 -2.07
C ASN A 224 31.82 -25.11 -1.86
N CYS A 225 30.52 -24.99 -2.18
CA CYS A 225 29.74 -23.78 -1.97
C CYS A 225 28.72 -24.04 -0.85
N PHE A 226 29.03 -23.54 0.34
CA PHE A 226 28.16 -23.61 1.49
C PHE A 226 27.16 -22.46 1.43
N VAL A 227 25.89 -22.80 1.67
CA VAL A 227 24.79 -21.85 1.67
C VAL A 227 23.96 -22.12 2.92
N LYS A 228 23.83 -21.12 3.79
CA LYS A 228 22.97 -21.15 4.97
C LYS A 228 21.91 -20.06 4.84
N LEU A 229 20.66 -20.50 4.80
CA LEU A 229 19.50 -19.64 4.87
C LEU A 229 19.01 -19.61 6.33
N GLU A 230 18.78 -18.40 6.83
CA GLU A 230 17.98 -18.09 8.01
C GLU A 230 16.65 -17.54 7.51
N ASP A 231 15.61 -18.37 7.53
CA ASP A 231 14.32 -18.07 6.93
C ASP A 231 13.54 -17.00 7.70
N ASN A 232 13.82 -16.83 9.01
CA ASN A 232 13.08 -15.93 9.90
C ASN A 232 14.06 -15.11 10.74
N ALA A 233 14.81 -14.20 10.11
CA ALA A 233 15.76 -13.35 10.82
C ALA A 233 15.02 -12.38 11.76
N PHE A 234 14.11 -11.57 11.21
CA PHE A 234 13.26 -10.65 11.97
C PHE A 234 12.09 -10.16 11.09
N LYS A 235 11.09 -9.54 11.70
CA LYS A 235 9.97 -8.85 11.03
C LYS A 235 10.11 -7.33 11.18
N ALA A 236 10.14 -6.60 10.08
CA ALA A 236 10.08 -5.14 10.07
C ALA A 236 8.61 -4.67 10.08
N ILE A 237 8.26 -3.71 10.93
CA ILE A 237 6.94 -3.07 10.91
C ILE A 237 7.08 -1.55 10.96
N ALA A 238 6.13 -0.84 10.37
CA ALA A 238 6.07 0.62 10.42
C ALA A 238 4.90 1.06 11.29
N LYS A 239 5.16 1.98 12.23
CA LYS A 239 4.15 2.61 13.09
C LYS A 239 4.37 4.12 13.09
N PRO A 240 3.81 4.86 12.12
CA PRO A 240 3.91 6.30 12.13
C PRO A 240 3.39 6.90 13.46
N ASN A 241 4.20 7.69 14.15
CA ASN A 241 3.81 8.46 15.32
C ASN A 241 2.87 9.60 14.91
N LEU A 242 1.61 9.50 15.31
CA LEU A 242 0.55 10.47 15.03
C LEU A 242 0.73 11.77 15.83
N GLY A 243 1.46 11.71 16.94
CA GLY A 243 1.82 12.83 17.80
C GLY A 243 3.10 13.56 17.40
N ALA A 244 3.85 13.10 16.40
CA ALA A 244 5.11 13.71 15.94
C ALA A 244 4.92 15.01 15.12
N GLY A 245 3.68 15.46 15.01
CA GLY A 245 3.30 16.67 14.28
C GLY A 245 2.90 16.43 12.83
N ILE A 246 2.37 17.49 12.20
CA ILE A 246 1.98 17.52 10.79
C ILE A 246 2.78 18.60 10.08
N TYR A 247 3.51 18.23 9.04
CA TYR A 247 4.14 19.19 8.15
C TYR A 247 3.08 19.85 7.26
N SER A 248 3.12 21.16 7.13
CA SER A 248 2.26 21.90 6.21
C SER A 248 3.13 22.59 5.16
N ASN A 249 3.05 22.12 3.91
CA ASN A 249 3.79 22.73 2.82
C ASN A 249 3.13 24.05 2.38
N ILE A 250 3.70 25.15 2.84
CA ILE A 250 3.15 26.49 2.62
C ILE A 250 3.03 26.87 1.13
N ASN A 251 3.85 26.25 0.26
CA ASN A 251 3.82 26.50 -1.19
C ASN A 251 2.55 25.99 -1.87
N LEU A 252 1.75 25.16 -1.19
CA LEU A 252 0.47 24.67 -1.70
C LEU A 252 -0.68 25.64 -1.39
N PHE A 253 -0.44 26.69 -0.61
CA PHE A 253 -1.44 27.69 -0.24
C PHE A 253 -1.29 28.98 -1.05
N ASN A 254 -2.31 29.83 -1.01
CA ASN A 254 -2.26 31.13 -1.69
C ASN A 254 -1.39 32.11 -0.91
N ASN A 255 -0.20 32.40 -1.45
CA ASN A 255 0.80 33.29 -0.86
C ASN A 255 0.36 34.77 -0.73
N ASN A 256 -0.78 35.17 -1.32
CA ASN A 256 -1.33 36.52 -1.17
C ASN A 256 -2.20 36.69 0.09
N ILE A 257 -2.41 35.62 0.86
CA ILE A 257 -3.17 35.68 2.11
C ILE A 257 -2.27 36.24 3.22
N GLU A 258 -2.72 37.31 3.87
CA GLU A 258 -2.08 37.85 5.09
C GLU A 258 -2.17 36.85 6.25
N ASP A 259 -1.15 36.83 7.11
CA ASP A 259 -1.03 35.96 8.29
C ASP A 259 -1.20 34.46 7.95
N LEU A 260 -0.46 33.98 6.94
CA LEU A 260 -0.54 32.59 6.49
C LEU A 260 -0.17 31.58 7.60
N ASP A 261 0.57 32.01 8.62
CA ASP A 261 0.95 31.24 9.80
C ASP A 261 -0.04 31.35 10.97
N LYS A 262 -1.19 32.03 10.81
CA LYS A 262 -2.19 32.27 11.86
C LYS A 262 -2.60 31.02 12.66
N TYR A 263 -2.65 29.85 12.01
CA TYR A 263 -3.04 28.59 12.64
C TYR A 263 -1.87 27.63 12.88
N HIS A 264 -0.63 28.09 12.68
CA HIS A 264 0.54 27.32 13.07
C HIS A 264 0.53 27.05 14.58
N SER A 265 1.04 25.88 14.94
CA SER A 265 1.24 25.47 16.32
C SER A 265 2.60 24.78 16.46
N CYS A 266 2.97 24.44 17.69
CA CYS A 266 4.18 23.65 17.93
C CYS A 266 4.15 22.26 17.26
N ASN A 267 2.95 21.75 16.93
CA ASN A 267 2.76 20.39 16.39
C ASN A 267 2.11 20.37 14.99
N CYS A 268 1.97 21.53 14.36
CA CYS A 268 1.63 21.64 12.95
C CYS A 268 2.15 22.98 12.42
N ASN A 269 3.12 22.94 11.51
CA ASN A 269 3.72 24.11 10.89
C ASN A 269 4.56 23.70 9.66
N SER A 270 5.32 24.65 9.10
CA SER A 270 6.15 24.47 7.91
C SER A 270 7.67 24.58 8.19
N ASP A 271 8.12 24.44 9.44
CA ASP A 271 9.53 24.63 9.82
C ASP A 271 10.41 23.40 9.49
N ASP A 272 11.73 23.57 9.58
CA ASP A 272 12.71 22.53 9.29
C ASP A 272 12.61 21.30 10.22
N ASN A 273 12.19 21.50 11.47
CA ASN A 273 12.02 20.42 12.42
C ASN A 273 10.81 19.56 12.03
N MET A 274 9.69 20.19 11.70
CA MET A 274 8.49 19.53 11.19
C MET A 274 8.76 18.84 9.86
N TYR A 275 9.50 19.50 8.97
CA TYR A 275 9.92 18.94 7.70
C TYR A 275 10.77 17.67 7.86
N ARG A 276 11.62 17.56 8.89
CA ARG A 276 12.46 16.39 9.13
C ARG A 276 11.77 15.27 9.92
N ASN A 277 10.91 15.63 10.85
CA ASN A 277 10.43 14.72 11.90
C ASN A 277 8.93 14.43 11.85
N ALA A 278 8.11 15.20 11.13
CA ALA A 278 6.70 14.88 10.98
C ALA A 278 6.55 13.66 10.07
N HIS A 279 5.74 12.69 10.50
CA HIS A 279 5.45 11.50 9.69
C HIS A 279 4.29 11.73 8.72
N PHE A 280 3.54 12.82 8.92
CA PHE A 280 2.38 13.21 8.14
C PHE A 280 2.53 14.62 7.59
N GLU A 281 1.88 14.86 6.46
CA GLU A 281 1.70 16.18 5.85
C GLU A 281 0.20 16.48 5.72
N GLN A 282 -0.17 17.76 5.80
CA GLN A 282 -1.52 18.19 5.50
C GLN A 282 -1.83 17.90 4.03
N PHE A 283 -2.87 17.11 3.77
CA PHE A 283 -3.26 16.80 2.42
C PHE A 283 -4.22 17.87 1.89
N LEU A 284 -3.86 18.50 0.79
CA LEU A 284 -4.72 19.43 0.06
C LEU A 284 -5.18 18.76 -1.24
N HIS A 285 -6.48 18.57 -1.36
CA HIS A 285 -7.09 17.95 -2.53
C HIS A 285 -6.94 18.83 -3.76
N TYR A 286 -6.76 18.17 -4.91
CA TYR A 286 -7.04 18.79 -6.19
C TYR A 286 -8.55 19.00 -6.33
N ILE A 287 -8.98 20.22 -6.65
CA ILE A 287 -10.39 20.56 -6.88
C ILE A 287 -10.63 20.73 -8.38
N ASP A 288 -11.47 19.87 -8.96
CA ASP A 288 -11.92 19.98 -10.35
C ASP A 288 -12.96 21.10 -10.48
N GLU A 289 -12.74 22.07 -11.35
CA GLU A 289 -13.67 23.17 -11.62
C GLU A 289 -15.03 22.70 -12.17
N SER A 290 -15.09 21.49 -12.75
CA SER A 290 -16.33 20.88 -13.21
C SER A 290 -17.22 20.34 -12.08
N SER A 291 -16.65 20.18 -10.88
CA SER A 291 -17.32 19.57 -9.71
C SER A 291 -18.22 20.52 -8.90
N LYS A 292 -18.70 21.61 -9.51
CA LYS A 292 -19.58 22.59 -8.87
C LYS A 292 -20.79 21.91 -8.20
N LEU A 293 -21.10 22.37 -7.00
CA LEU A 293 -22.24 21.95 -6.20
C LEU A 293 -23.25 23.10 -6.14
N TYR A 294 -24.50 22.83 -6.50
CA TYR A 294 -25.61 23.80 -6.48
C TYR A 294 -26.43 23.56 -5.23
N ASN A 295 -25.93 24.02 -4.09
CA ASN A 295 -26.48 23.67 -2.80
C ASN A 295 -27.71 24.50 -2.47
N VAL A 296 -28.69 23.87 -1.84
CA VAL A 296 -29.75 24.59 -1.14
C VAL A 296 -29.16 25.59 -0.13
N PRO A 297 -29.69 26.83 -0.03
CA PRO A 297 -29.18 27.89 0.84
C PRO A 297 -29.59 27.67 2.32
N ILE A 298 -29.40 26.45 2.82
CA ILE A 298 -29.79 26.02 4.17
C ILE A 298 -28.55 25.56 4.91
N ILE A 299 -28.44 25.99 6.18
CA ILE A 299 -27.43 25.54 7.13
C ILE A 299 -28.15 24.72 8.19
N GLN A 300 -27.77 23.46 8.36
CA GLN A 300 -28.45 22.54 9.29
C GLN A 300 -27.47 21.50 9.84
N ASP A 301 -27.67 21.06 11.08
CA ASP A 301 -26.96 19.91 11.62
C ASP A 301 -27.69 18.63 11.20
N VAL A 302 -27.36 18.13 10.01
CA VAL A 302 -28.03 16.95 9.43
C VAL A 302 -27.94 15.72 10.34
N LEU A 303 -26.88 15.58 11.15
CA LEU A 303 -26.66 14.39 11.96
C LEU A 303 -27.47 14.39 13.27
N ASN A 304 -27.61 15.54 13.92
CA ASN A 304 -28.23 15.62 15.26
C ASN A 304 -29.59 16.34 15.27
N GLU A 305 -29.95 17.09 14.24
CA GLU A 305 -31.28 17.67 14.09
C GLU A 305 -32.17 16.74 13.23
N SER A 306 -33.49 16.92 13.33
CA SER A 306 -34.48 16.12 12.62
C SER A 306 -34.54 16.47 11.12
N PHE A 307 -33.47 16.18 10.36
CA PHE A 307 -33.47 16.30 8.90
C PHE A 307 -33.97 15.00 8.26
N THR A 308 -35.19 15.01 7.76
CA THR A 308 -35.93 13.84 7.32
C THR A 308 -35.83 13.62 5.81
N ASN A 309 -36.19 12.42 5.34
CA ASN A 309 -36.34 12.16 3.90
C ASN A 309 -37.41 13.04 3.23
N GLU A 310 -38.44 13.44 3.99
CA GLU A 310 -39.47 14.34 3.49
C GLU A 310 -38.92 15.74 3.24
N GLU A 311 -38.13 16.28 4.17
CA GLU A 311 -37.45 17.56 3.99
C GLU A 311 -36.45 17.50 2.84
N TYR A 312 -35.62 16.45 2.75
CA TYR A 312 -34.74 16.26 1.60
C TYR A 312 -35.52 16.28 0.26
N ASN A 313 -36.64 15.57 0.19
CA ASN A 313 -37.50 15.53 -1.00
C ASN A 313 -38.13 16.90 -1.30
N TRP A 314 -38.52 17.65 -0.27
CA TRP A 314 -39.01 19.01 -0.40
C TRP A 314 -37.94 19.92 -1.01
N LEU A 315 -36.73 19.87 -0.48
CA LEU A 315 -35.59 20.65 -0.97
C LEU A 315 -35.27 20.35 -2.44
N ASN A 316 -35.25 19.08 -2.80
CA ASN A 316 -35.07 18.63 -4.18
C ASN A 316 -36.19 19.13 -5.12
N ALA A 317 -37.43 19.15 -4.65
CA ALA A 317 -38.57 19.50 -5.49
C ALA A 317 -38.75 21.00 -5.70
N PHE A 318 -38.48 21.81 -4.68
CA PHE A 318 -38.92 23.21 -4.64
C PHE A 318 -37.80 24.24 -4.78
N TYR A 319 -36.52 23.87 -4.60
CA TYR A 319 -35.40 24.78 -4.87
C TYR A 319 -34.92 24.64 -6.32
N LYS A 320 -35.08 25.72 -7.09
CA LYS A 320 -34.56 25.78 -8.45
C LYS A 320 -33.07 26.12 -8.47
N ILE A 321 -32.44 26.01 -9.63
CA ILE A 321 -30.99 26.25 -9.77
C ILE A 321 -30.62 27.71 -9.48
N GLU A 322 -31.50 28.64 -9.84
CA GLU A 322 -31.33 30.08 -9.58
C GLU A 322 -31.39 30.47 -8.10
N ASP A 323 -32.02 29.64 -7.26
CA ASP A 323 -32.19 29.89 -5.81
C ASP A 323 -31.07 29.24 -4.97
N ARG A 324 -30.11 28.56 -5.61
CA ARG A 324 -29.08 27.75 -4.97
C ARG A 324 -27.75 28.49 -4.86
N ILE A 325 -27.00 28.18 -3.81
CA ILE A 325 -25.63 28.65 -3.60
C ILE A 325 -24.68 27.74 -4.35
N THR A 326 -24.02 28.30 -5.36
CA THR A 326 -22.99 27.59 -6.11
C THR A 326 -21.66 27.67 -5.36
N VAL A 327 -21.10 26.52 -5.01
CA VAL A 327 -19.74 26.41 -4.48
C VAL A 327 -18.96 25.33 -5.22
N LEU A 328 -17.65 25.46 -5.28
CA LEU A 328 -16.77 24.33 -5.49
C LEU A 328 -16.51 23.65 -4.14
N PRO A 329 -16.27 22.33 -4.08
CA PRO A 329 -15.62 21.75 -2.92
C PRO A 329 -14.35 22.54 -2.61
N GLN A 330 -14.19 22.93 -1.35
CA GLN A 330 -13.12 23.80 -0.92
C GLN A 330 -11.98 22.99 -0.30
N ILE A 331 -10.84 23.62 -0.09
CA ILE A 331 -9.76 23.13 0.77
C ILE A 331 -9.50 24.15 1.86
N ALA A 332 -8.68 23.80 2.84
CA ALA A 332 -8.28 24.72 3.90
C ALA A 332 -7.70 26.00 3.31
N LYS A 333 -8.16 27.15 3.80
CA LYS A 333 -7.65 28.46 3.35
C LYS A 333 -6.26 28.72 3.96
N TYR A 334 -6.06 28.29 5.20
CA TYR A 334 -4.81 28.46 5.92
C TYR A 334 -4.17 27.09 6.27
N PRO A 335 -2.83 27.00 6.27
CA PRO A 335 -2.08 25.91 6.89
C PRO A 335 -2.62 25.52 8.26
N CYS A 336 -2.71 24.22 8.55
CA CYS A 336 -3.11 23.67 9.87
C CYS A 336 -4.51 24.03 10.38
N GLU A 337 -5.34 24.75 9.61
CA GLU A 337 -6.68 25.20 10.04
C GLU A 337 -7.66 24.03 10.27
N THR A 338 -7.52 22.97 9.47
CA THR A 338 -8.43 21.83 9.44
C THR A 338 -7.81 20.52 9.92
N VAL A 339 -6.54 20.55 10.32
CA VAL A 339 -5.81 19.37 10.78
C VAL A 339 -5.04 19.67 12.06
N LYS A 340 -5.00 18.71 12.98
CA LYS A 340 -4.26 18.84 14.24
C LYS A 340 -3.61 17.51 14.63
N SER A 341 -2.36 17.58 15.04
CA SER A 341 -1.68 16.46 15.72
C SER A 341 -1.72 16.68 17.22
N ASP A 342 -2.36 15.76 17.94
CA ASP A 342 -2.42 15.72 19.40
C ASP A 342 -1.34 14.76 19.91
N SER A 343 -0.24 15.32 20.39
CA SER A 343 0.89 14.57 20.92
C SER A 343 0.63 13.91 22.27
N ILE A 344 -0.36 14.38 23.04
CA ILE A 344 -0.70 13.83 24.36
C ILE A 344 -1.47 12.53 24.18
N ASN A 345 -2.46 12.52 23.30
CA ASN A 345 -3.29 11.36 23.01
C ASN A 345 -2.76 10.52 21.84
N ASN A 346 -1.67 10.95 21.19
CA ASN A 346 -1.08 10.35 20.00
C ASN A 346 -2.12 10.09 18.90
N LYS A 347 -2.86 11.14 18.52
CA LYS A 347 -3.90 11.07 17.48
C LYS A 347 -3.83 12.25 16.51
N ILE A 348 -4.34 12.06 15.31
CA ILE A 348 -4.58 13.15 14.35
C ILE A 348 -6.08 13.43 14.29
N ILE A 349 -6.44 14.71 14.26
CA ILE A 349 -7.81 15.19 14.10
C ILE A 349 -7.89 15.90 12.75
N ILE A 350 -8.90 15.55 11.94
CA ILE A 350 -9.26 16.23 10.71
C ILE A 350 -10.66 16.82 10.85
N ARG A 351 -10.88 18.02 10.31
CA ARG A 351 -12.08 18.82 10.59
C ARG A 351 -12.61 19.52 9.35
N ASN A 352 -13.79 19.13 8.89
CA ASN A 352 -14.56 19.93 7.94
C ASN A 352 -15.31 21.03 8.73
N PRO A 353 -15.07 22.33 8.45
CA PRO A 353 -15.66 23.40 9.25
C PRO A 353 -17.16 23.58 8.99
N ALA A 354 -17.87 24.03 10.02
CA ALA A 354 -19.25 24.50 9.94
C ALA A 354 -19.37 25.71 9.00
N SER A 355 -20.57 25.87 8.44
CA SER A 355 -20.96 27.03 7.66
C SER A 355 -21.69 28.07 8.51
N GLU A 356 -21.55 29.33 8.10
CA GLU A 356 -22.35 30.45 8.59
C GLU A 356 -22.96 31.20 7.39
N PHE A 357 -24.03 31.97 7.59
CA PHE A 357 -24.63 32.72 6.48
C PHE A 357 -23.60 33.69 5.86
N GLY A 358 -23.39 33.55 4.54
CA GLY A 358 -22.37 34.30 3.81
C GLY A 358 -20.98 33.66 3.85
N ASN A 359 -20.77 32.65 4.68
CA ASN A 359 -19.56 31.82 4.76
C ASN A 359 -19.91 30.34 4.56
N TRP A 360 -20.18 29.98 3.31
CA TRP A 360 -20.62 28.64 2.91
C TRP A 360 -19.42 27.70 2.79
N GLN A 361 -19.40 26.65 3.61
CA GLN A 361 -18.28 25.73 3.78
C GLN A 361 -18.66 24.30 3.39
N LYS A 362 -17.96 23.75 2.38
CA LYS A 362 -17.91 22.30 2.10
C LYS A 362 -16.48 21.96 1.70
N GLN A 363 -15.61 21.82 2.69
CA GLN A 363 -14.17 21.58 2.47
C GLN A 363 -13.86 20.09 2.43
N ASN A 364 -12.92 19.67 1.58
CA ASN A 364 -12.26 18.38 1.65
C ASN A 364 -11.02 18.51 2.54
N VAL A 365 -10.84 17.57 3.47
CA VAL A 365 -9.78 17.64 4.48
C VAL A 365 -9.13 16.28 4.67
N GLY A 366 -7.84 16.27 5.03
CA GLY A 366 -7.15 15.03 5.37
C GLY A 366 -5.66 15.20 5.63
N VAL A 367 -5.02 14.06 5.83
CA VAL A 367 -3.57 13.94 6.02
C VAL A 367 -3.01 12.83 5.13
N ILE A 368 -1.74 12.98 4.77
CA ILE A 368 -0.99 12.01 3.97
C ILE A 368 0.28 11.59 4.71
N THR A 369 0.63 10.30 4.68
CA THR A 369 1.93 9.84 5.19
C THR A 369 3.04 10.32 4.28
N ARG A 370 4.19 10.67 4.83
CA ARG A 370 5.31 11.21 4.04
C ARG A 370 6.28 10.14 3.52
N ASN A 371 6.23 8.94 4.11
CA ASN A 371 7.05 7.80 3.70
C ASN A 371 6.19 6.74 3.02
N GLY A 372 6.49 6.44 1.74
CA GLY A 372 5.82 5.38 1.01
C GLY A 372 6.52 4.03 1.10
N PHE A 373 5.75 2.98 0.82
CA PHE A 373 6.24 1.61 0.68
C PHE A 373 5.77 1.00 -0.64
N THR A 374 6.45 -0.05 -1.09
CA THR A 374 5.96 -0.93 -2.15
C THR A 374 5.46 -2.22 -1.51
N TYR A 375 4.14 -2.42 -1.55
CA TYR A 375 3.37 -3.42 -0.81
C TYR A 375 3.33 -3.17 0.70
N GLY A 376 2.36 -3.80 1.36
CA GLY A 376 2.18 -3.67 2.80
C GLY A 376 0.76 -3.98 3.24
N LYS A 377 0.61 -4.34 4.51
CA LYS A 377 -0.68 -4.48 5.18
C LYS A 377 -0.92 -3.23 6.02
N TYR A 378 -1.57 -2.24 5.42
CA TYR A 378 -1.91 -0.97 6.04
C TYR A 378 -3.17 -1.15 6.87
N THR A 379 -3.06 -0.99 8.19
CA THR A 379 -4.19 -1.09 9.12
C THR A 379 -4.34 0.24 9.86
N ALA A 380 -5.50 0.88 9.72
CA ALA A 380 -5.83 2.14 10.37
C ALA A 380 -6.95 1.94 11.39
N LYS A 381 -6.75 2.46 12.61
CA LYS A 381 -7.79 2.60 13.64
C LYS A 381 -8.29 4.04 13.60
N VAL A 382 -9.54 4.24 13.22
CA VAL A 382 -10.09 5.58 13.01
C VAL A 382 -11.50 5.72 13.58
N LYS A 383 -11.88 6.95 13.89
CA LYS A 383 -13.25 7.40 14.11
C LYS A 383 -13.53 8.55 13.17
N LEU A 384 -14.04 8.22 11.99
CA LEU A 384 -14.46 9.22 11.02
C LEU A 384 -15.91 9.64 11.28
N THR A 385 -16.32 10.73 10.64
CA THR A 385 -17.69 11.27 10.76
C THR A 385 -18.72 10.24 10.33
N LYS A 386 -19.80 10.09 11.11
CA LYS A 386 -20.94 9.25 10.78
C LYS A 386 -21.63 9.79 9.52
N LEU A 387 -22.11 8.92 8.63
CA LEU A 387 -22.64 9.38 7.32
C LEU A 387 -24.14 9.60 7.32
N LEU A 388 -24.88 8.84 8.13
CA LEU A 388 -26.34 8.83 8.16
C LEU A 388 -26.85 9.34 9.51
N ASN A 389 -27.97 10.05 9.47
CA ASN A 389 -28.72 10.39 10.68
C ASN A 389 -29.75 9.29 11.04
N GLU A 390 -30.59 9.53 12.04
CA GLU A 390 -31.60 8.57 12.50
C GLU A 390 -32.66 8.25 11.43
N ASP A 391 -32.94 9.19 10.51
CA ASP A 391 -33.82 9.02 9.34
C ASP A 391 -33.08 8.41 8.13
N ASN A 392 -31.85 7.95 8.31
CA ASN A 392 -30.99 7.36 7.28
C ASN A 392 -30.63 8.31 6.12
N VAL A 393 -30.75 9.62 6.34
CA VAL A 393 -30.38 10.65 5.37
C VAL A 393 -28.88 10.91 5.44
N TRP A 394 -28.25 10.99 4.27
CA TRP A 394 -26.82 11.22 4.15
C TRP A 394 -26.45 12.68 4.43
N ASN A 395 -25.38 12.90 5.21
CA ASN A 395 -24.87 14.23 5.54
C ASN A 395 -23.95 14.86 4.48
N GLY A 396 -23.72 14.16 3.36
CA GLY A 396 -22.90 14.65 2.25
C GLY A 396 -21.41 14.30 2.31
N ILE A 397 -20.92 13.68 3.39
CA ILE A 397 -19.51 13.29 3.54
C ILE A 397 -19.25 11.92 2.92
N THR A 398 -18.14 11.82 2.19
CA THR A 398 -17.47 10.57 1.84
C THR A 398 -16.23 10.45 2.72
N ASN A 399 -16.15 9.37 3.49
CA ASN A 399 -14.94 9.03 4.24
C ASN A 399 -14.04 8.19 3.33
N ALA A 400 -12.75 8.52 3.26
CA ALA A 400 -11.81 7.75 2.44
C ALA A 400 -10.51 7.41 3.16
N ILE A 401 -10.01 6.21 2.87
CA ILE A 401 -8.72 5.68 3.34
C ILE A 401 -8.08 5.03 2.12
N TRP A 402 -7.03 5.63 1.58
CA TRP A 402 -6.55 5.25 0.27
C TRP A 402 -5.03 5.35 0.15
N LEU A 403 -4.47 4.57 -0.77
CA LEU A 403 -3.06 4.61 -1.12
C LEU A 403 -2.94 5.31 -2.47
N ILE A 404 -1.97 6.21 -2.63
CA ILE A 404 -1.66 6.86 -3.91
C ILE A 404 -0.16 6.79 -4.21
N ASN A 405 0.21 6.74 -5.49
CA ASN A 405 1.62 6.78 -5.91
C ASN A 405 2.36 7.98 -5.31
N GLN A 406 3.55 7.71 -4.76
CA GLN A 406 4.39 8.77 -4.21
C GLN A 406 5.01 9.61 -5.34
N PRO A 407 4.93 10.96 -5.28
CA PRO A 407 5.59 11.83 -6.26
C PRO A 407 7.11 11.88 -6.04
N GLY A 408 7.84 12.28 -7.09
CA GLY A 408 9.28 12.54 -7.04
C GLY A 408 9.65 13.89 -6.43
N ARG A 409 10.93 14.25 -6.49
CA ARG A 409 11.37 15.61 -6.14
C ARG A 409 10.93 16.58 -7.25
N GLY A 410 10.07 17.54 -6.93
CA GLY A 410 9.59 18.54 -7.89
C GLY A 410 8.90 17.92 -9.10
N ASN A 411 9.40 18.21 -10.31
CA ASN A 411 8.85 17.71 -11.58
C ASN A 411 9.55 16.43 -12.09
N GLU A 412 10.23 15.70 -11.21
CA GLU A 412 10.88 14.44 -11.57
C GLU A 412 9.86 13.40 -12.06
N THR A 413 10.16 12.77 -13.20
CA THR A 413 9.33 11.71 -13.80
C THR A 413 10.13 10.41 -13.96
N GLY A 414 9.45 9.27 -14.08
CA GLY A 414 10.06 8.01 -14.50
C GLY A 414 10.60 7.08 -13.40
N TRP A 415 10.79 7.56 -12.16
CA TRP A 415 11.33 6.72 -11.07
C TRP A 415 10.29 5.73 -10.50
N ASN A 416 9.01 6.13 -10.44
CA ASN A 416 7.92 5.39 -9.79
C ASN A 416 6.91 4.79 -10.77
N LEU A 417 7.36 4.37 -11.96
CA LEU A 417 6.51 3.78 -13.00
C LEU A 417 6.07 2.35 -12.62
N ARG A 418 4.84 2.01 -13.02
CA ARG A 418 4.27 0.64 -12.92
C ARG A 418 4.93 -0.34 -13.90
N ARG A 419 4.63 -1.63 -13.73
CA ARG A 419 4.85 -2.69 -14.74
C ARG A 419 4.27 -2.26 -16.10
N SER A 420 4.91 -2.68 -17.18
CA SER A 420 4.41 -2.43 -18.53
C SER A 420 3.04 -3.06 -18.77
N CYS A 421 2.15 -2.35 -19.46
CA CYS A 421 0.91 -2.87 -20.00
C CYS A 421 1.06 -3.10 -21.51
N ASN A 422 1.47 -4.30 -21.90
CA ASN A 422 1.94 -4.59 -23.25
C ASN A 422 0.81 -4.84 -24.25
N LYS A 423 -0.37 -5.30 -23.79
CA LYS A 423 -1.47 -5.62 -24.71
C LYS A 423 -2.10 -4.39 -25.38
N LYS A 424 -2.49 -3.39 -24.60
CA LYS A 424 -3.17 -2.17 -25.10
C LYS A 424 -2.63 -0.87 -24.51
N GLY A 425 -1.68 -0.93 -23.57
CA GLY A 425 -1.27 0.24 -22.78
C GLY A 425 -2.28 0.63 -21.69
N TYR A 426 -1.80 1.42 -20.75
CA TYR A 426 -2.59 2.18 -19.79
C TYR A 426 -3.20 3.41 -20.44
N MET A 427 -4.30 3.92 -19.90
CA MET A 427 -4.71 5.30 -20.13
C MET A 427 -3.67 6.26 -19.57
N LYS A 428 -3.26 7.25 -20.37
CA LYS A 428 -2.20 8.18 -20.01
C LYS A 428 -2.61 9.15 -18.91
N THR A 429 -3.88 9.58 -18.90
CA THR A 429 -4.34 10.66 -18.02
C THR A 429 -5.41 10.19 -17.05
N TYR A 430 -5.36 10.71 -15.82
CA TYR A 430 -6.35 10.42 -14.78
C TYR A 430 -7.78 10.87 -15.18
N TRP A 431 -7.90 11.94 -15.95
CA TRP A 431 -9.18 12.46 -16.45
C TRP A 431 -9.53 11.98 -17.87
N GLY A 432 -8.75 11.05 -18.43
CA GLY A 432 -8.90 10.58 -19.79
C GLY A 432 -10.31 10.06 -20.10
N GLY A 433 -10.69 10.03 -21.37
CA GLY A 433 -11.93 9.41 -21.83
C GLY A 433 -11.66 8.28 -22.80
N ARG A 434 -12.67 7.90 -23.59
CA ARG A 434 -12.52 6.94 -24.68
C ARG A 434 -11.44 7.30 -25.71
N ASN A 435 -11.12 8.60 -25.79
CA ASN A 435 -10.14 9.16 -26.72
C ASN A 435 -8.77 9.43 -26.07
N ASP A 436 -8.55 9.02 -24.82
CA ASP A 436 -7.25 9.22 -24.15
C ASP A 436 -6.15 8.41 -24.84
N GLU A 437 -4.94 8.97 -24.85
CA GLU A 437 -3.77 8.27 -25.36
C GLU A 437 -3.50 7.03 -24.51
N ARG A 438 -3.08 5.93 -25.15
CA ARG A 438 -2.62 4.74 -24.44
C ARG A 438 -1.10 4.63 -24.46
N VAL A 439 -0.51 4.47 -23.27
CA VAL A 439 0.94 4.43 -23.05
C VAL A 439 1.35 3.13 -22.35
N GLU A 440 2.58 2.66 -22.58
CA GLU A 440 3.03 1.39 -22.02
C GLU A 440 3.14 1.42 -20.48
N LYS A 441 3.51 2.57 -19.92
CA LYS A 441 3.71 2.76 -18.47
C LYS A 441 3.13 4.10 -18.01
N VAL A 442 2.63 4.09 -16.78
CA VAL A 442 2.22 5.25 -16.00
C VAL A 442 2.76 5.12 -14.58
N ASP A 443 2.85 6.22 -13.86
CA ASP A 443 3.11 6.25 -12.42
C ASP A 443 1.82 6.17 -11.59
N TYR A 444 0.72 6.74 -12.09
CA TYR A 444 -0.55 6.80 -11.37
C TYR A 444 -1.01 5.42 -10.89
N SER A 445 -1.17 5.31 -9.57
CA SER A 445 -1.73 4.14 -8.91
C SER A 445 -2.49 4.60 -7.69
N GLU A 446 -3.64 3.96 -7.46
CA GLU A 446 -4.53 4.30 -6.38
C GLU A 446 -5.28 3.02 -5.92
N ILE A 447 -5.41 2.84 -4.60
CA ILE A 447 -6.13 1.74 -3.95
C ILE A 447 -6.97 2.30 -2.80
N ASP A 448 -8.28 2.12 -2.86
CA ASP A 448 -9.18 2.92 -2.03
C ASP A 448 -10.11 2.08 -1.16
N PHE A 449 -10.36 2.60 0.04
CA PHE A 449 -11.68 2.63 0.62
C PHE A 449 -12.33 3.98 0.33
N GLU A 450 -13.43 3.98 -0.42
CA GLU A 450 -14.34 5.13 -0.51
C GLU A 450 -15.68 4.75 0.12
N ILE A 451 -16.05 5.44 1.19
CA ILE A 451 -17.16 5.05 2.05
C ILE A 451 -18.22 6.14 2.00
N LEU A 452 -19.38 5.81 1.43
CA LEU A 452 -20.45 6.77 1.16
C LEU A 452 -21.82 6.09 1.03
N LYS A 453 -22.88 6.90 1.02
CA LYS A 453 -24.24 6.43 0.74
C LYS A 453 -24.48 6.28 -0.76
N THR A 454 -24.38 5.05 -1.26
CA THR A 454 -24.65 4.70 -2.66
C THR A 454 -25.27 3.30 -2.77
N THR A 455 -25.66 2.91 -3.98
CA THR A 455 -26.27 1.60 -4.25
C THR A 455 -25.24 0.55 -4.65
N PRO A 456 -25.52 -0.75 -4.45
CA PRO A 456 -24.67 -1.82 -4.95
C PRO A 456 -24.52 -1.76 -6.48
N TYR A 457 -23.29 -1.86 -7.00
CA TYR A 457 -23.01 -1.68 -8.44
C TYR A 457 -23.43 -2.84 -9.34
N CYS A 458 -23.86 -3.98 -8.78
CA CYS A 458 -24.35 -5.12 -9.55
C CYS A 458 -25.84 -5.38 -9.33
N PRO A 459 -26.73 -4.46 -9.76
CA PRO A 459 -28.15 -4.73 -9.77
C PRO A 459 -28.48 -5.82 -10.80
N SER A 460 -29.50 -6.62 -10.52
CA SER A 460 -29.99 -7.68 -11.43
C SER A 460 -30.62 -7.14 -12.72
N LYS A 461 -30.75 -5.82 -12.88
CA LYS A 461 -31.39 -5.15 -14.03
C LYS A 461 -30.47 -4.08 -14.61
N LYS A 462 -30.48 -3.96 -15.95
CA LYS A 462 -29.73 -2.98 -16.78
C LYS A 462 -30.07 -1.49 -16.53
N LEU A 463 -30.91 -1.18 -15.55
CA LEU A 463 -31.37 0.18 -15.31
C LEU A 463 -30.57 0.80 -14.15
N ASN A 464 -30.01 1.98 -14.40
CA ASN A 464 -29.86 2.99 -13.34
C ASN A 464 -31.20 2.99 -12.58
N PRO A 465 -31.23 2.82 -11.25
CA PRO A 465 -32.46 3.07 -10.50
C PRO A 465 -32.82 4.53 -10.76
N THR A 466 -33.65 4.78 -11.77
CA THR A 466 -34.03 6.11 -12.19
C THR A 466 -34.74 6.73 -11.00
N LYS A 467 -34.19 7.85 -10.52
CA LYS A 467 -34.86 8.63 -9.49
C LYS A 467 -36.28 8.93 -10.00
N PRO A 468 -37.31 8.71 -9.18
CA PRO A 468 -38.67 8.95 -9.60
C PRO A 468 -38.80 10.42 -10.04
N GLU A 469 -39.47 10.66 -11.16
CA GLU A 469 -39.72 12.03 -11.63
C GLU A 469 -40.47 12.82 -10.53
N VAL A 470 -39.86 13.92 -10.11
CA VAL A 470 -40.37 14.81 -9.07
C VAL A 470 -41.09 15.99 -9.74
N LYS A 471 -42.30 16.30 -9.25
CA LYS A 471 -43.08 17.48 -9.70
C LYS A 471 -43.39 18.39 -8.53
N ALA A 472 -42.98 19.64 -8.65
CA ALA A 472 -43.17 20.70 -7.66
C ALA A 472 -44.64 21.18 -7.58
N LEU A 473 -45.52 20.35 -7.02
CA LEU A 473 -46.93 20.68 -6.75
C LEU A 473 -47.15 20.62 -5.23
N PRO A 474 -47.11 21.77 -4.51
CA PRO A 474 -47.15 21.79 -3.05
C PRO A 474 -48.32 20.99 -2.46
N ASP A 475 -49.51 21.18 -3.02
CA ASP A 475 -50.76 20.55 -2.54
C ASP A 475 -50.89 19.06 -2.88
N LYS A 476 -49.95 18.49 -3.64
CA LYS A 476 -49.95 17.08 -4.04
C LYS A 476 -48.68 16.40 -3.54
N ILE A 477 -48.64 16.07 -2.24
CA ILE A 477 -47.49 15.41 -1.58
C ILE A 477 -46.90 14.25 -2.40
N SER A 478 -47.75 13.39 -2.97
CA SER A 478 -47.32 12.25 -3.79
C SER A 478 -46.59 12.61 -5.09
N SER A 479 -46.61 13.88 -5.52
CA SER A 479 -45.89 14.37 -6.70
C SER A 479 -44.44 14.71 -6.41
N TRP A 480 -44.09 15.06 -5.16
CA TRP A 480 -42.73 15.46 -4.78
C TRP A 480 -42.11 14.59 -3.68
N ASN A 481 -42.89 14.15 -2.69
CA ASN A 481 -42.42 13.25 -1.64
C ASN A 481 -42.46 11.79 -2.15
N LYS A 482 -41.45 11.42 -2.94
CA LYS A 482 -41.33 10.09 -3.52
C LYS A 482 -40.51 9.20 -2.60
N LYS A 483 -41.03 7.99 -2.34
CA LYS A 483 -40.25 6.95 -1.66
C LYS A 483 -39.15 6.44 -2.58
N LEU A 484 -37.98 6.15 -2.00
CA LEU A 484 -36.90 5.43 -2.67
C LEU A 484 -37.40 4.07 -3.18
N SER A 485 -36.77 3.53 -4.23
CA SER A 485 -37.16 2.24 -4.78
C SER A 485 -36.93 1.11 -3.75
N LYS A 486 -37.67 0.00 -3.87
CA LYS A 486 -37.51 -1.17 -2.98
C LYS A 486 -36.08 -1.70 -2.94
N ASP A 487 -35.36 -1.58 -4.06
CA ASP A 487 -33.96 -2.01 -4.16
C ASP A 487 -32.99 -1.12 -3.37
N ILE A 488 -33.36 0.14 -3.11
CA ILE A 488 -32.58 1.06 -2.27
C ILE A 488 -33.02 0.92 -0.80
N GLN A 489 -34.32 0.78 -0.55
CA GLN A 489 -34.89 0.60 0.79
C GLN A 489 -34.33 -0.63 1.53
N LYS A 490 -33.98 -1.71 0.82
CA LYS A 490 -33.39 -2.91 1.45
C LYS A 490 -32.04 -2.64 2.15
N ASP A 491 -31.36 -1.56 1.75
CA ASP A 491 -30.07 -1.12 2.27
C ASP A 491 -30.21 0.26 2.97
N GLU A 492 -31.41 0.56 3.47
CA GLU A 492 -31.65 1.64 4.42
C GLU A 492 -30.81 1.44 5.69
N GLY A 493 -30.26 2.52 6.24
CA GLY A 493 -29.28 2.48 7.33
C GLY A 493 -27.89 1.90 6.99
N LYS A 494 -27.68 1.49 5.74
CA LYS A 494 -26.37 1.02 5.26
C LYS A 494 -25.67 2.04 4.38
N ILE A 495 -24.36 1.95 4.38
CA ILE A 495 -23.42 2.67 3.53
C ILE A 495 -22.61 1.66 2.71
N ALA A 496 -22.08 2.09 1.59
CA ALA A 496 -21.21 1.26 0.77
C ALA A 496 -19.76 1.50 1.16
N VAL A 497 -19.05 0.43 1.48
CA VAL A 497 -17.59 0.40 1.53
C VAL A 497 -17.13 0.02 0.13
N CYS A 498 -16.70 1.00 -0.66
CA CYS A 498 -16.19 0.81 -2.01
C CYS A 498 -14.72 0.45 -1.94
N CYS A 499 -14.37 -0.72 -2.47
CA CYS A 499 -13.00 -1.22 -2.57
C CYS A 499 -12.56 -1.07 -4.03
N THR A 500 -11.71 -0.07 -4.31
CA THR A 500 -11.35 0.32 -5.68
C THR A 500 -9.86 0.12 -5.94
N ASN A 501 -9.52 -0.44 -7.11
CA ASN A 501 -8.14 -0.44 -7.63
C ASN A 501 -8.10 0.31 -8.95
N TRP A 502 -7.31 1.37 -9.02
CA TRP A 502 -7.09 2.15 -10.24
C TRP A 502 -5.98 1.51 -11.06
N ASP A 503 -6.36 0.61 -11.95
CA ASP A 503 -5.47 -0.08 -12.87
C ASP A 503 -5.24 0.66 -14.19
N MET A 504 -5.74 1.89 -14.28
CA MET A 504 -5.65 2.78 -15.44
C MET A 504 -6.11 2.11 -16.73
N ALA A 505 -7.12 1.22 -16.61
CA ALA A 505 -7.68 0.43 -17.68
C ALA A 505 -6.62 -0.35 -18.48
N CYS A 506 -5.67 -0.98 -17.78
CA CYS A 506 -4.70 -1.87 -18.39
C CYS A 506 -5.30 -3.24 -18.73
N TRP A 507 -5.09 -3.69 -19.97
CA TRP A 507 -5.67 -4.93 -20.49
C TRP A 507 -4.78 -6.16 -20.27
N GLU A 508 -3.61 -5.99 -19.65
CA GLU A 508 -2.67 -7.08 -19.37
C GLU A 508 -3.32 -8.26 -18.60
N PRO A 509 -4.18 -8.06 -17.59
CA PRO A 509 -4.85 -9.15 -16.88
C PRO A 509 -5.59 -10.11 -17.82
N LYS A 510 -5.55 -11.41 -17.51
CA LYS A 510 -6.13 -12.45 -18.36
C LYS A 510 -7.65 -12.30 -18.54
N ASN A 511 -8.33 -11.89 -17.48
CA ASN A 511 -9.78 -11.78 -17.38
C ASN A 511 -10.23 -10.31 -17.26
N PHE A 512 -9.51 -9.38 -17.92
CA PHE A 512 -9.96 -8.00 -18.05
C PHE A 512 -11.39 -7.98 -18.63
N SER A 513 -12.31 -7.30 -17.94
CA SER A 513 -13.71 -7.23 -18.35
C SER A 513 -14.38 -5.94 -17.89
N THR A 514 -15.48 -5.62 -18.58
CA THR A 514 -16.38 -4.51 -18.26
C THR A 514 -17.68 -5.04 -17.68
N ALA A 515 -18.49 -4.13 -17.14
CA ALA A 515 -19.69 -4.43 -16.37
C ALA A 515 -19.39 -5.34 -15.16
N CYS A 516 -20.44 -6.00 -14.66
CA CYS A 516 -20.35 -6.85 -13.48
C CYS A 516 -19.74 -8.22 -13.77
N HIS A 517 -18.72 -8.58 -13.03
CA HIS A 517 -18.13 -9.91 -13.04
C HIS A 517 -17.83 -10.38 -11.61
N LYS A 518 -17.71 -11.69 -11.45
CA LYS A 518 -17.54 -12.34 -10.14
C LYS A 518 -16.11 -12.81 -9.98
N ILE A 519 -15.59 -12.69 -8.77
CA ILE A 519 -14.35 -13.32 -8.34
C ILE A 519 -14.58 -14.05 -7.02
N LYS A 520 -13.86 -15.14 -6.79
CA LYS A 520 -13.97 -15.94 -5.57
C LYS A 520 -12.67 -15.92 -4.78
N HIS A 521 -12.78 -15.74 -3.48
CA HIS A 521 -11.67 -15.87 -2.53
C HIS A 521 -12.22 -16.37 -1.20
N ASN A 522 -11.54 -17.32 -0.55
CA ASN A 522 -11.93 -17.87 0.76
C ASN A 522 -13.42 -18.23 0.89
N ASN A 523 -13.97 -18.92 -0.12
CA ASN A 523 -15.40 -19.27 -0.25
C ASN A 523 -16.39 -18.09 -0.32
N LYS A 524 -15.92 -16.84 -0.34
CA LYS A 524 -16.72 -15.64 -0.61
C LYS A 524 -16.73 -15.33 -2.11
N THR A 525 -17.84 -14.76 -2.58
CA THR A 525 -17.97 -14.24 -3.95
C THR A 525 -18.04 -12.73 -3.89
N PHE A 526 -17.12 -12.07 -4.56
CA PHE A 526 -17.08 -10.63 -4.71
C PHE A 526 -17.58 -10.24 -6.10
N TYR A 527 -18.27 -9.11 -6.15
CA TYR A 527 -18.82 -8.55 -7.39
C TYR A 527 -17.99 -7.33 -7.75
N LEU A 528 -17.29 -7.43 -8.87
CA LEU A 528 -16.44 -6.40 -9.41
C LEU A 528 -17.18 -5.69 -10.54
N HIS A 529 -16.99 -4.38 -10.64
CA HIS A 529 -17.62 -3.57 -11.65
C HIS A 529 -16.60 -2.62 -12.30
N ARG A 530 -16.67 -2.52 -13.62
CA ARG A 530 -15.99 -1.50 -14.43
C ARG A 530 -16.97 -0.95 -15.46
N TRP A 531 -17.14 0.36 -15.54
CA TRP A 531 -18.17 0.98 -16.39
C TRP A 531 -18.02 0.64 -17.87
N ASP A 532 -16.83 0.85 -18.42
CA ASP A 532 -16.47 0.48 -19.78
C ASP A 532 -14.98 0.18 -19.88
N ASP A 533 -14.50 -0.11 -21.09
CA ASP A 533 -13.14 -0.58 -21.37
C ASP A 533 -12.08 0.54 -21.33
N SER A 534 -12.53 1.78 -21.14
CA SER A 534 -11.74 2.99 -20.88
C SER A 534 -12.05 3.59 -19.50
N TYR A 535 -12.74 2.87 -18.61
CA TYR A 535 -12.86 3.26 -17.22
C TYR A 535 -11.66 2.77 -16.43
N ARG A 536 -10.96 3.67 -15.73
CA ARG A 536 -9.62 3.46 -15.16
C ARG A 536 -9.55 2.59 -13.91
N ALA A 537 -10.69 2.23 -13.34
CA ALA A 537 -10.74 1.51 -12.09
C ALA A 537 -11.63 0.28 -12.16
N VAL A 538 -11.38 -0.67 -11.27
CA VAL A 538 -12.31 -1.74 -10.93
C VAL A 538 -12.74 -1.56 -9.48
N THR A 539 -14.04 -1.62 -9.23
CA THR A 539 -14.61 -1.37 -7.90
C THR A 539 -15.47 -2.52 -7.45
N SER A 540 -15.34 -2.92 -6.19
CA SER A 540 -16.32 -3.73 -5.47
C SER A 540 -17.02 -2.88 -4.42
N LYS A 541 -18.28 -3.21 -4.10
CA LYS A 541 -19.05 -2.52 -3.06
C LYS A 541 -19.57 -3.52 -2.04
N TYR A 542 -19.30 -3.25 -0.77
CA TYR A 542 -19.83 -4.02 0.35
C TYR A 542 -20.75 -3.13 1.19
N MET A 543 -22.02 -3.52 1.33
CA MET A 543 -22.98 -2.75 2.14
C MET A 543 -22.85 -3.12 3.61
N VAL A 544 -22.63 -2.13 4.47
CA VAL A 544 -22.48 -2.28 5.93
C VAL A 544 -23.33 -1.23 6.65
N SER A 545 -23.74 -1.51 7.89
CA SER A 545 -24.46 -0.53 8.69
C SER A 545 -23.57 0.67 9.01
N ASP A 546 -24.10 1.88 8.85
CA ASP A 546 -23.38 3.11 9.25
C ASP A 546 -23.21 3.18 10.77
N GLU A 547 -24.20 2.70 11.53
CA GLU A 547 -24.14 2.60 12.99
C GLU A 547 -23.05 1.61 13.44
N GLU A 548 -22.91 0.47 12.76
CA GLU A 548 -21.83 -0.48 13.05
C GLU A 548 -20.44 0.14 12.80
N LEU A 549 -20.29 0.84 11.67
CA LEU A 549 -19.00 1.29 11.19
C LEU A 549 -18.52 2.60 11.85
N PHE A 550 -19.46 3.52 12.07
CA PHE A 550 -19.18 4.87 12.56
C PHE A 550 -20.05 5.28 13.75
N GLY A 551 -20.86 4.39 14.34
CA GLY A 551 -21.53 4.64 15.61
C GLY A 551 -20.65 4.38 16.83
N SER A 552 -19.61 3.54 16.70
CA SER A 552 -18.65 3.23 17.77
C SER A 552 -17.56 4.29 17.95
N ASP A 553 -16.80 4.18 19.05
CA ASP A 553 -15.65 5.06 19.37
C ASP A 553 -14.52 4.99 18.33
N TYR A 554 -14.41 3.87 17.61
CA TYR A 554 -13.50 3.63 16.49
C TYR A 554 -13.91 2.39 15.69
N TYR A 555 -13.27 2.22 14.53
CA TYR A 555 -13.30 0.99 13.74
C TYR A 555 -11.94 0.78 13.05
N TYR A 556 -11.63 -0.45 12.65
CA TYR A 556 -10.42 -0.79 11.92
C TYR A 556 -10.69 -0.97 10.42
N PHE A 557 -9.80 -0.41 9.60
CA PHE A 557 -9.78 -0.57 8.16
C PHE A 557 -8.41 -1.09 7.73
N GLN A 558 -8.37 -2.06 6.84
CA GLN A 558 -7.14 -2.67 6.37
C GLN A 558 -7.11 -2.84 4.85
N ILE A 559 -6.04 -2.32 4.25
CA ILE A 559 -5.63 -2.59 2.86
C ILE A 559 -4.42 -3.52 2.92
N ASP A 560 -4.61 -4.78 2.52
CA ASP A 560 -3.57 -5.79 2.38
C ASP A 560 -3.17 -5.85 0.90
N TRP A 561 -2.19 -5.03 0.54
CA TRP A 561 -1.68 -4.88 -0.82
C TRP A 561 -0.44 -5.75 -1.02
N GLN A 562 -0.59 -6.75 -1.88
CA GLN A 562 0.43 -7.76 -2.17
C GLN A 562 0.83 -7.72 -3.66
N PRO A 563 1.94 -8.36 -4.08
CA PRO A 563 2.40 -8.33 -5.48
C PRO A 563 1.40 -8.82 -6.54
N GLU A 564 0.47 -9.69 -6.14
CA GLU A 564 -0.46 -10.37 -7.05
C GLU A 564 -1.94 -10.15 -6.70
N LYS A 565 -2.25 -9.47 -5.59
CA LYS A 565 -3.63 -9.28 -5.12
C LYS A 565 -3.75 -8.13 -4.12
N ILE A 566 -4.98 -7.65 -3.96
CA ILE A 566 -5.35 -6.69 -2.91
C ILE A 566 -6.55 -7.25 -2.16
N ILE A 567 -6.50 -7.18 -0.83
CA ILE A 567 -7.59 -7.62 0.05
C ILE A 567 -7.95 -6.46 0.96
N TRP A 568 -9.24 -6.14 1.02
CA TRP A 568 -9.78 -5.12 1.89
C TRP A 568 -10.51 -5.78 3.04
N ARG A 569 -10.19 -5.37 4.27
CA ARG A 569 -10.84 -5.85 5.49
C ARG A 569 -11.25 -4.69 6.36
N ILE A 570 -12.31 -4.90 7.11
CA ILE A 570 -12.77 -3.98 8.15
C ILE A 570 -13.13 -4.80 9.39
N GLY A 571 -13.16 -4.20 10.56
CA GLY A 571 -13.65 -4.87 11.77
C GLY A 571 -13.62 -3.97 13.01
N PRO A 572 -14.37 -4.32 14.06
CA PRO A 572 -14.40 -3.54 15.29
C PRO A 572 -13.07 -3.60 16.05
N GLU A 573 -12.28 -4.67 15.85
CA GLU A 573 -10.97 -4.87 16.47
C GLU A 573 -9.99 -5.44 15.46
N LYS A 574 -8.69 -5.22 15.70
CA LYS A 574 -7.60 -5.65 14.79
C LYS A 574 -7.58 -7.17 14.55
N ASP A 575 -7.95 -7.97 15.55
CA ASP A 575 -8.03 -9.44 15.47
C ASP A 575 -9.40 -9.96 14.97
N LYS A 576 -10.36 -9.07 14.75
CA LYS A 576 -11.73 -9.37 14.29
C LYS A 576 -12.04 -8.81 12.90
N LEU A 577 -11.00 -8.58 12.10
CA LEU A 577 -11.13 -8.12 10.73
C LEU A 577 -11.79 -9.18 9.84
N TYR A 578 -12.70 -8.76 8.96
CA TYR A 578 -13.32 -9.61 7.95
C TYR A 578 -13.21 -8.99 6.56
N GLU A 579 -13.06 -9.85 5.55
CA GLU A 579 -12.93 -9.43 4.14
C GLU A 579 -14.22 -8.83 3.60
N VAL A 580 -14.10 -7.64 3.00
CA VAL A 580 -15.16 -6.88 2.32
C VAL A 580 -14.86 -6.61 0.85
N GLY A 581 -13.61 -6.75 0.41
CA GLY A 581 -13.20 -6.65 -0.99
C GLY A 581 -12.02 -7.54 -1.33
N TYR A 582 -11.93 -7.95 -2.60
CA TYR A 582 -10.83 -8.76 -3.13
C TYR A 582 -10.67 -8.55 -4.63
N VAL A 583 -9.43 -8.35 -5.08
CA VAL A 583 -9.03 -8.42 -6.49
C VAL A 583 -7.67 -9.11 -6.61
N ASP A 584 -7.40 -9.71 -7.77
CA ASP A 584 -6.09 -10.27 -8.09
C ASP A 584 -5.63 -9.92 -9.51
N ASN A 585 -4.36 -10.25 -9.79
CA ASN A 585 -3.69 -10.01 -11.06
C ASN A 585 -4.37 -10.69 -12.27
N THR A 586 -5.37 -11.55 -12.06
CA THR A 586 -6.10 -12.18 -13.15
C THR A 586 -7.17 -11.25 -13.72
N VAL A 587 -7.73 -10.33 -12.92
CA VAL A 587 -8.84 -9.43 -13.32
C VAL A 587 -8.42 -7.96 -13.44
N THR A 588 -7.35 -7.55 -12.75
CA THR A 588 -6.89 -6.15 -12.70
C THR A 588 -5.38 -6.07 -12.59
N MET A 589 -4.77 -4.99 -13.07
CA MET A 589 -3.33 -4.79 -12.88
C MET A 589 -3.08 -4.29 -11.45
N ILE A 590 -2.40 -5.10 -10.66
CA ILE A 590 -2.01 -4.74 -9.29
C ILE A 590 -0.84 -3.75 -9.36
N PRO A 591 -0.94 -2.56 -8.73
CA PRO A 591 0.18 -1.63 -8.61
C PRO A 591 1.41 -2.30 -7.99
N ASN A 592 2.59 -1.94 -8.48
CA ASN A 592 3.88 -2.46 -8.01
C ASN A 592 4.92 -1.35 -7.73
N ASN A 593 4.46 -0.10 -7.72
CA ASN A 593 5.25 1.09 -7.50
C ASN A 593 4.95 1.67 -6.10
N GLN A 594 5.81 2.54 -5.57
CA GLN A 594 5.74 3.03 -4.19
C GLN A 594 4.54 3.94 -3.96
N MET A 595 3.79 3.71 -2.87
CA MET A 595 2.59 4.48 -2.52
C MET A 595 2.61 4.96 -1.06
N VAL A 596 1.89 6.06 -0.82
CA VAL A 596 1.66 6.70 0.50
C VAL A 596 0.18 6.61 0.88
N LEU A 597 -0.11 6.58 2.18
CA LEU A 597 -1.47 6.49 2.72
C LEU A 597 -2.07 7.89 2.93
N ILE A 598 -3.32 8.05 2.52
CA ILE A 598 -4.18 9.22 2.74
C ILE A 598 -5.40 8.81 3.56
N ILE A 599 -5.80 9.64 4.52
CA ILE A 599 -7.08 9.52 5.24
C ILE A 599 -7.80 10.87 5.17
N THR A 600 -9.02 10.87 4.63
CA THR A 600 -9.74 12.10 4.28
C THR A 600 -11.25 12.03 4.57
N GLN A 601 -11.86 13.21 4.67
CA GLN A 601 -13.32 13.41 4.63
C GLN A 601 -13.66 14.44 3.55
N GLU A 602 -14.50 14.06 2.60
CA GLU A 602 -14.68 14.76 1.33
C GLU A 602 -16.15 14.98 0.97
N PHE A 603 -16.44 16.14 0.37
CA PHE A 603 -17.72 16.42 -0.26
C PHE A 603 -17.57 16.25 -1.78
N HIS A 604 -18.08 15.15 -2.32
CA HIS A 604 -18.05 14.90 -3.77
C HIS A 604 -19.36 15.27 -4.45
N ASN A 605 -19.25 15.58 -5.74
CA ASN A 605 -20.40 15.59 -6.62
C ASN A 605 -20.91 14.16 -6.81
N THR A 606 -22.18 13.91 -6.47
CA THR A 606 -22.80 12.58 -6.56
C THR A 606 -22.89 12.02 -7.98
N ASN A 607 -22.63 12.82 -9.02
CA ASN A 607 -22.51 12.36 -10.40
C ASN A 607 -21.35 11.39 -10.60
N TRP A 608 -20.32 11.43 -9.74
CA TRP A 608 -19.23 10.44 -9.75
C TRP A 608 -19.69 9.07 -9.24
N TRP A 609 -20.85 9.01 -8.60
CA TRP A 609 -21.43 7.82 -7.99
C TRP A 609 -22.83 7.52 -8.56
N PRO A 610 -22.92 7.04 -9.81
CA PRO A 610 -24.21 6.76 -10.43
C PRO A 610 -25.08 5.86 -9.56
N GLY A 611 -26.34 6.25 -9.40
CA GLY A 611 -27.29 5.54 -8.54
C GLY A 611 -27.20 5.90 -7.04
N SER A 612 -26.51 6.97 -6.66
CA SER A 612 -26.63 7.56 -5.31
C SER A 612 -28.09 7.91 -5.00
N ALA A 613 -28.55 7.57 -3.79
CA ALA A 613 -29.91 7.86 -3.33
C ALA A 613 -30.13 9.35 -3.08
N TYR A 614 -29.07 10.06 -2.70
CA TYR A 614 -29.07 11.48 -2.39
C TYR A 614 -28.19 12.24 -3.38
N GLU A 615 -28.56 13.48 -3.68
CA GLU A 615 -27.77 14.43 -4.46
C GLU A 615 -27.13 15.42 -3.51
N GLN A 616 -25.83 15.66 -3.72
CA GLN A 616 -25.06 16.56 -2.87
C GLN A 616 -25.69 17.97 -2.80
N ASP A 617 -26.28 18.41 -3.91
CA ASP A 617 -26.94 19.70 -4.09
C ASP A 617 -28.14 19.89 -3.14
N ASN A 618 -28.78 18.81 -2.71
CA ASN A 618 -29.96 18.85 -1.84
C ASN A 618 -29.62 18.62 -0.36
N ILE A 619 -28.33 18.39 -0.04
CA ILE A 619 -27.86 18.26 1.33
C ILE A 619 -27.49 19.66 1.85
N PRO A 620 -28.06 20.11 2.98
CA PRO A 620 -27.70 21.37 3.62
C PRO A 620 -26.20 21.55 3.84
N PHE A 621 -25.78 22.80 3.98
CA PHE A 621 -24.47 23.12 4.52
C PHE A 621 -24.39 22.73 6.00
N PRO A 622 -23.23 22.22 6.46
CA PRO A 622 -23.10 21.75 7.84
C PRO A 622 -23.21 22.90 8.84
N ALA A 623 -24.11 22.82 9.82
CA ALA A 623 -24.20 23.78 10.93
C ALA A 623 -23.17 23.55 12.04
N LYS A 624 -22.51 22.38 12.03
CA LYS A 624 -21.49 21.96 12.99
C LYS A 624 -20.28 21.43 12.25
N ASP A 625 -19.12 21.51 12.91
CA ASP A 625 -17.90 20.89 12.40
C ASP A 625 -18.09 19.37 12.31
N TYR A 626 -17.67 18.79 11.19
CA TYR A 626 -17.53 17.34 11.07
C TYR A 626 -16.09 16.95 11.41
N ILE A 627 -15.95 16.02 12.36
CA ILE A 627 -14.67 15.64 12.95
C ILE A 627 -14.37 14.18 12.63
N GLY A 628 -13.13 13.94 12.18
CA GLY A 628 -12.53 12.64 12.07
C GLY A 628 -11.29 12.54 12.95
N GLU A 629 -11.10 11.39 13.60
CA GLU A 629 -9.94 11.10 14.44
C GLU A 629 -9.22 9.85 13.96
N ILE A 630 -7.89 9.90 13.91
CA ILE A 630 -7.01 8.79 13.54
C ILE A 630 -6.22 8.44 14.80
N TYR A 631 -6.36 7.20 15.28
CA TYR A 631 -5.78 6.77 16.55
C TYR A 631 -4.57 5.84 16.38
N GLU A 632 -4.48 5.13 15.27
CA GLU A 632 -3.36 4.21 15.02
C GLU A 632 -3.22 3.94 13.53
N ILE A 633 -1.98 3.87 13.03
CA ILE A 633 -1.64 3.30 11.73
C ILE A 633 -0.51 2.29 11.95
N ILE A 634 -0.70 1.07 11.45
CA ILE A 634 0.33 0.02 11.45
C ILE A 634 0.47 -0.49 10.01
N ILE A 635 1.71 -0.60 9.54
CA ILE A 635 2.05 -1.20 8.25
C ILE A 635 2.91 -2.42 8.53
N GLU A 636 2.43 -3.60 8.12
CA GLU A 636 3.08 -4.89 8.37
C GLU A 636 3.51 -5.60 7.10
#